data_AF-A0A1I8JTX8-F1
#
_entry.id   AF-A0A1I8JTX8-F1
#
_cell.length_a   1.000
_cell.length_b   1.000
_cell.length_c   1.000
_cell.angle_alpha   90.00
_cell.angle_beta   90.00
_cell.angle_gamma   90.00
#
_symmetry.space_group_name_H-M   'P 1'
#
loop_
_entity.id
_entity.type
_entity.pdbx_description
1 polymer ?
#
loop_
_entity_poly.entity_id
_entity_poly.type
_entity_poly.pdbx_seq_one_letter_code
_entity_poly.pdbx_strand_id
1 'polypeptide(L)'
;MYSKVLPEMTRMLKEIGEEYKYPRYIFGALKPHTILILEDISDQGWVMGDLINNLDDMKPIVKDIAMFHAASVMLESADSTFAERHAYSMSDKFVGFEGMITKGFGDLMHLTKRYPEFAHFAKPLQKFQDNLRELYVSSYIQSNTIQNVLIHGDFHGKNMLHQVDAEGRHTDTILLDYQICCWTTPAVDVYYLLDMIPTQKVKDKHRSELIYMYYQQYSDLLKRLGYVGKIPSLLDLQIELLRHAGLELFHYAIFSPIHYMNQNDIDVEAWVKGNFDNPVLNNPEFKKLMYTELTRFLHQGTLQFS
;
A
#
# COMPACT_ATOMS: atom_id res chain seq x y z
N MET A 1 3.26 -6.94 -16.54
CA MET A 1 1.96 -6.34 -16.19
C MET A 1 1.07 -6.08 -17.41
N TYR A 2 1.22 -4.97 -18.12
CA TYR A 2 0.26 -4.49 -19.15
C TYR A 2 -0.01 -5.42 -20.34
N SER A 3 1.00 -6.12 -20.86
CA SER A 3 0.86 -6.92 -22.09
C SER A 3 0.33 -8.33 -21.90
N LYS A 4 0.33 -8.87 -20.67
CA LYS A 4 -0.01 -10.28 -20.39
C LYS A 4 -0.85 -10.47 -19.14
N VAL A 5 -0.42 -9.89 -18.01
CA VAL A 5 -1.02 -10.13 -16.69
C VAL A 5 -2.39 -9.46 -16.56
N LEU A 6 -2.48 -8.14 -16.78
CA LEU A 6 -3.74 -7.41 -16.68
C LEU A 6 -4.81 -7.89 -17.69
N PRO A 7 -4.47 -8.15 -18.97
CA PRO A 7 -5.42 -8.75 -19.90
C PRO A 7 -6.00 -10.08 -19.42
N GLU A 8 -5.17 -10.97 -18.87
CA GLU A 8 -5.63 -12.28 -18.42
C GLU A 8 -6.44 -12.19 -17.11
N MET A 9 -6.04 -11.34 -16.17
CA MET A 9 -6.85 -11.03 -14.98
C MET A 9 -8.25 -10.55 -15.37
N THR A 10 -8.31 -9.60 -16.31
CA THR A 10 -9.58 -9.02 -16.78
C THR A 10 -10.43 -10.05 -17.50
N ARG A 11 -9.82 -10.94 -18.29
CA ARG A 11 -10.51 -12.05 -18.95
C ARG A 11 -11.19 -12.96 -17.93
N MET A 12 -10.49 -13.38 -16.88
CA MET A 12 -11.03 -14.26 -15.83
C MET A 12 -12.11 -13.57 -14.99
N LEU A 13 -11.89 -12.32 -14.59
CA LEU A 13 -12.88 -11.55 -13.82
C LEU A 13 -14.19 -11.37 -14.62
N LYS A 14 -14.09 -11.16 -15.94
CA LYS A 14 -15.26 -11.06 -16.82
C LYS A 14 -16.09 -12.34 -16.86
N GLU A 15 -15.48 -13.52 -16.74
CA GLU A 15 -16.21 -14.81 -16.72
C GLU A 15 -17.15 -14.95 -15.52
N ILE A 16 -16.86 -14.24 -14.41
CA ILE A 16 -17.68 -14.23 -13.20
C ILE A 16 -18.55 -12.97 -13.08
N GLY A 17 -18.63 -12.15 -14.14
CA GLY A 17 -19.43 -10.93 -14.18
C GLY A 17 -18.79 -9.71 -13.53
N GLU A 18 -17.50 -9.75 -13.22
CA GLU A 18 -16.74 -8.59 -12.75
C GLU A 18 -16.05 -7.88 -13.91
N GLU A 19 -15.88 -6.56 -13.77
CA GLU A 19 -15.13 -5.74 -14.73
C GLU A 19 -13.93 -5.14 -14.01
N TYR A 20 -12.73 -5.32 -14.57
CA TYR A 20 -11.50 -4.71 -14.08
C TYR A 20 -10.96 -3.76 -15.15
N LYS A 21 -10.96 -2.47 -14.84
CA LYS A 21 -10.60 -1.42 -15.80
C LYS A 21 -9.16 -1.00 -15.61
N TYR A 22 -8.44 -0.83 -16.72
CA TYR A 22 -7.07 -0.35 -16.76
C TYR A 22 -6.78 0.25 -18.15
N PRO A 23 -5.85 1.22 -18.28
CA PRO A 23 -5.49 1.76 -19.58
C PRO A 23 -4.93 0.66 -20.49
N ARG A 24 -5.52 0.52 -21.68
CA ARG A 24 -5.16 -0.58 -22.57
C ARG A 24 -3.73 -0.41 -23.11
N TYR A 25 -2.98 -1.49 -23.12
CA TYR A 25 -1.62 -1.51 -23.66
C TYR A 25 -1.64 -1.27 -25.18
N ILE A 26 -0.96 -0.24 -25.66
CA ILE A 26 -0.81 0.06 -27.10
C ILE A 26 0.55 -0.45 -27.61
N PHE A 27 1.63 -0.04 -26.95
CA PHE A 27 2.99 -0.39 -27.36
C PHE A 27 3.95 -0.36 -26.17
N GLY A 28 5.04 -1.12 -26.29
CA GLY A 28 6.11 -1.10 -25.31
C GLY A 28 7.37 -1.71 -25.87
N ALA A 29 8.50 -1.14 -25.48
CA ALA A 29 9.83 -1.60 -25.85
C ALA A 29 10.75 -1.49 -24.62
N LEU A 30 11.71 -2.39 -24.49
CA LEU A 30 12.75 -2.32 -23.45
C LEU A 30 14.08 -1.77 -23.99
N LYS A 31 14.24 -1.69 -25.31
CA LYS A 31 15.46 -1.29 -26.00
C LYS A 31 15.11 -0.43 -27.23
N PRO A 32 15.95 0.57 -27.58
CA PRO A 32 17.13 1.05 -26.86
C PRO A 32 16.79 1.77 -25.55
N HIS A 33 15.56 2.24 -25.41
CA HIS A 33 15.01 2.81 -24.18
C HIS A 33 13.73 2.07 -23.78
N THR A 34 13.45 2.04 -22.49
CA THR A 34 12.17 1.58 -21.99
C THR A 34 11.09 2.59 -22.37
N ILE A 35 10.13 2.15 -23.18
CA ILE A 35 8.98 2.94 -23.62
C ILE A 35 7.74 2.15 -23.28
N LEU A 36 6.73 2.84 -22.76
CA LEU A 36 5.39 2.30 -22.53
C LEU A 36 4.38 3.31 -23.08
N ILE A 37 3.51 2.86 -23.98
CA ILE A 37 2.42 3.64 -24.54
C ILE A 37 1.13 2.93 -24.18
N LEU A 38 0.27 3.64 -23.45
CA LEU A 38 -1.04 3.18 -23.02
C LEU A 38 -2.12 4.00 -23.71
N GLU A 39 -3.33 3.48 -23.70
CA GLU A 39 -4.55 4.22 -24.06
C GLU A 39 -4.66 5.51 -23.26
N ASP A 40 -4.96 6.59 -23.97
CA ASP A 40 -5.32 7.85 -23.35
C ASP A 40 -6.78 7.76 -22.86
N ILE A 41 -6.96 7.87 -21.54
CA ILE A 41 -8.26 7.81 -20.88
C ILE A 41 -8.72 9.16 -20.34
N SER A 42 -8.02 10.25 -20.67
CA SER A 42 -8.30 11.60 -20.16
C SER A 42 -9.72 12.10 -20.50
N ASP A 43 -10.24 11.72 -21.66
CA ASP A 43 -11.58 12.09 -22.12
C ASP A 43 -12.72 11.23 -21.53
N GLN A 44 -12.42 10.28 -20.63
CA GLN A 44 -13.40 9.35 -20.07
C GLN A 44 -13.94 9.75 -18.68
N GLY A 45 -13.69 10.99 -18.26
CA GLY A 45 -14.21 11.54 -16.99
C GLY A 45 -13.52 11.00 -15.73
N TRP A 46 -12.33 10.43 -15.87
CA TRP A 46 -11.51 9.97 -14.76
C TRP A 46 -10.78 11.13 -14.09
N VAL A 47 -10.89 11.23 -12.77
CA VAL A 47 -10.24 12.28 -11.99
C VAL A 47 -9.31 11.70 -10.93
N MET A 48 -8.16 12.34 -10.74
CA MET A 48 -7.28 12.02 -9.61
C MET A 48 -7.84 12.64 -8.34
N GLY A 49 -7.95 11.84 -7.29
CA GLY A 49 -8.45 12.29 -5.98
C GLY A 49 -7.34 12.77 -5.04
N ASP A 50 -7.76 13.50 -4.01
CA ASP A 50 -7.01 13.64 -2.76
C ASP A 50 -7.32 12.47 -1.82
N LEU A 51 -6.89 12.56 -0.55
CA LEU A 51 -7.23 11.56 0.47
C LEU A 51 -8.75 11.39 0.60
N ILE A 52 -9.17 10.12 0.67
CA ILE A 52 -10.57 9.75 0.75
C ILE A 52 -11.12 10.04 2.16
N ASN A 53 -12.19 10.82 2.24
CA ASN A 53 -12.68 11.39 3.51
C ASN A 53 -13.92 10.68 4.08
N ASN A 54 -14.43 9.65 3.40
CA ASN A 54 -15.58 8.86 3.84
C ASN A 54 -15.41 7.38 3.44
N LEU A 55 -16.21 6.50 4.05
CA LEU A 55 -16.12 5.06 3.83
C LEU A 55 -16.68 4.64 2.46
N ASP A 56 -17.71 5.32 1.96
CA ASP A 56 -18.39 4.91 0.73
C ASP A 56 -17.46 5.02 -0.47
N ASP A 57 -16.66 6.08 -0.54
CA ASP A 57 -15.68 6.30 -1.60
C ASP A 57 -14.47 5.33 -1.51
N MET A 58 -14.27 4.66 -0.38
CA MET A 58 -13.28 3.58 -0.26
C MET A 58 -13.75 2.27 -0.91
N LYS A 59 -15.05 2.06 -1.07
CA LYS A 59 -15.62 0.79 -1.59
C LYS A 59 -15.08 0.39 -2.96
N PRO A 60 -15.07 1.26 -4.00
CA PRO A 60 -14.53 0.87 -5.31
C PRO A 60 -13.03 0.55 -5.23
N ILE A 61 -12.27 1.29 -4.42
CA ILE A 61 -10.83 1.08 -4.21
C ILE A 61 -10.55 -0.29 -3.57
N VAL A 62 -11.30 -0.63 -2.53
CA VAL A 62 -11.22 -1.94 -1.86
C VAL A 62 -11.58 -3.07 -2.83
N LYS A 63 -12.59 -2.86 -3.67
CA LYS A 63 -13.02 -3.83 -4.66
C LYS A 63 -11.92 -4.09 -5.71
N ASP A 64 -11.32 -3.03 -6.26
CA ASP A 64 -10.29 -3.17 -7.30
C ASP A 64 -9.05 -3.91 -6.81
N ILE A 65 -8.54 -3.56 -5.62
CA ILE A 65 -7.36 -4.26 -5.10
C ILE A 65 -7.67 -5.72 -4.76
N ALA A 66 -8.89 -6.02 -4.28
CA ALA A 66 -9.34 -7.39 -4.05
C ALA A 66 -9.47 -8.18 -5.37
N MET A 67 -9.97 -7.57 -6.45
CA MET A 67 -10.01 -8.16 -7.79
C MET A 67 -8.61 -8.47 -8.32
N PHE A 68 -7.69 -7.50 -8.21
CA PHE A 68 -6.31 -7.67 -8.63
C PHE A 68 -5.63 -8.83 -7.89
N HIS A 69 -5.77 -8.88 -6.57
CA HIS A 69 -5.23 -9.95 -5.74
C HIS A 69 -5.86 -11.32 -6.05
N ALA A 70 -7.19 -11.42 -6.12
CA ALA A 70 -7.87 -12.71 -6.36
C ALA A 70 -7.53 -13.27 -7.74
N ALA A 71 -7.53 -12.43 -8.78
CA ALA A 71 -7.16 -12.85 -10.13
C ALA A 71 -5.68 -13.30 -10.20
N SER A 72 -4.79 -12.67 -9.42
CA SER A 72 -3.37 -13.05 -9.39
C SER A 72 -3.14 -14.48 -8.85
N VAL A 73 -3.94 -14.90 -7.87
CA VAL A 73 -3.89 -16.26 -7.32
C VAL A 73 -4.30 -17.30 -8.34
N MET A 74 -5.30 -16.98 -9.18
CA MET A 74 -5.70 -17.86 -10.27
C MET A 74 -4.60 -18.00 -11.33
N LEU A 75 -3.89 -16.90 -11.64
CA LEU A 75 -2.75 -16.95 -12.57
C LEU A 75 -1.62 -17.83 -12.05
N GLU A 76 -1.28 -17.71 -10.76
CA GLU A 76 -0.25 -18.55 -10.16
C GLU A 76 -0.66 -20.01 -10.10
N SER A 77 -1.93 -20.30 -9.79
CA SER A 77 -2.46 -21.66 -9.78
C SER A 77 -2.43 -22.33 -11.16
N ALA A 78 -2.49 -21.54 -12.23
CA ALA A 78 -2.44 -22.02 -13.62
C ALA A 78 -1.00 -22.12 -14.18
N ASP A 79 -0.04 -21.45 -13.55
CA ASP A 79 1.36 -21.40 -14.00
C ASP A 79 2.32 -21.36 -12.81
N SER A 80 2.96 -22.50 -12.56
CA SER A 80 3.93 -22.67 -11.47
C SER A 80 5.17 -21.77 -11.56
N THR A 81 5.43 -21.15 -12.72
CA THR A 81 6.53 -20.19 -12.89
C THR A 81 6.12 -18.76 -12.55
N PHE A 82 4.83 -18.49 -12.33
CA PHE A 82 4.31 -17.13 -12.12
C PHE A 82 4.94 -16.45 -10.92
N ALA A 83 5.06 -17.14 -9.78
CA ALA A 83 5.64 -16.62 -8.56
C ALA A 83 7.12 -16.22 -8.74
N GLU A 84 7.91 -17.04 -9.44
CA GLU A 84 9.32 -16.75 -9.73
C GLU A 84 9.47 -15.56 -10.68
N ARG A 85 8.64 -15.49 -11.74
CA ARG A 85 8.67 -14.39 -12.71
C ARG A 85 8.26 -13.03 -12.12
N HIS A 86 7.55 -13.04 -11.00
CA HIS A 86 7.14 -11.84 -10.27
C HIS A 86 7.81 -11.74 -8.89
N ALA A 87 8.91 -12.46 -8.67
CA ALA A 87 9.78 -12.18 -7.54
C ALA A 87 10.45 -10.81 -7.75
N TYR A 88 10.46 -9.97 -6.71
CA TYR A 88 11.08 -8.65 -6.76
C TYR A 88 11.94 -8.45 -5.52
N SER A 89 13.14 -7.90 -5.71
CA SER A 89 13.99 -7.49 -4.60
C SER A 89 13.81 -6.00 -4.35
N MET A 90 13.25 -5.64 -3.20
CA MET A 90 13.16 -4.25 -2.76
C MET A 90 14.50 -3.68 -2.27
N SER A 91 15.61 -4.42 -2.30
CA SER A 91 16.90 -3.95 -1.79
C SER A 91 17.39 -2.69 -2.52
N ASP A 92 17.30 -2.65 -3.86
CA ASP A 92 17.78 -1.50 -4.63
C ASP A 92 16.88 -0.27 -4.45
N LYS A 93 15.56 -0.47 -4.36
CA LYS A 93 14.62 0.60 -4.02
C LYS A 93 14.83 1.14 -2.61
N PHE A 94 15.14 0.26 -1.64
CA PHE A 94 15.44 0.67 -0.27
C PHE A 94 16.65 1.63 -0.24
N VAL A 95 17.70 1.33 -1.00
CA VAL A 95 18.87 2.23 -1.15
C VAL A 95 18.47 3.57 -1.76
N GLY A 96 17.61 3.57 -2.78
CA GLY A 96 17.10 4.80 -3.39
C GLY A 96 16.30 5.70 -2.42
N PHE A 97 15.72 5.12 -1.37
CA PHE A 97 14.95 5.85 -0.34
C PHE A 97 15.73 6.07 0.96
N GLU A 98 17.00 5.70 1.05
CA GLU A 98 17.78 5.75 2.30
C GLU A 98 17.76 7.13 2.97
N GLY A 99 17.83 8.21 2.18
CA GLY A 99 17.73 9.59 2.68
C GLY A 99 16.39 9.87 3.36
N MET A 100 15.28 9.59 2.65
CA MET A 100 13.93 9.72 3.19
C MET A 100 13.72 8.88 4.45
N ILE A 101 14.23 7.65 4.45
CA ILE A 101 14.14 6.71 5.58
C ILE A 101 14.88 7.25 6.80
N THR A 102 16.15 7.64 6.60
CA THR A 102 16.99 8.21 7.65
C THR A 102 16.34 9.46 8.25
N LYS A 103 15.76 10.30 7.39
CA LYS A 103 15.08 11.52 7.82
C LYS A 103 13.84 11.22 8.66
N GLY A 104 12.93 10.38 8.18
CA GLY A 104 11.67 10.09 8.89
C GLY A 104 11.90 9.45 10.25
N PHE A 105 12.80 8.46 10.35
CA PHE A 105 13.15 7.88 11.66
C PHE A 105 13.96 8.86 12.53
N GLY A 106 14.82 9.68 11.93
CA GLY A 106 15.51 10.77 12.62
C GLY A 106 14.54 11.78 13.25
N ASP A 107 13.45 12.10 12.57
CA ASP A 107 12.38 12.96 13.06
C ASP A 107 11.63 12.34 14.24
N LEU A 108 11.33 11.04 14.19
CA LEU A 108 10.76 10.32 15.33
C LEU A 108 11.71 10.36 16.53
N MET A 109 13.00 10.11 16.31
CA MET A 109 14.01 10.20 17.36
C MET A 109 14.12 11.62 17.92
N HIS A 110 13.97 12.65 17.09
CA HIS A 110 13.91 14.04 17.55
C HIS A 110 12.70 14.29 18.47
N LEU A 111 11.52 13.75 18.16
CA LEU A 111 10.36 13.83 19.07
C LEU A 111 10.68 13.23 20.44
N THR A 112 11.34 12.07 20.50
CA THR A 112 11.71 11.42 21.78
C THR A 112 12.71 12.21 22.62
N LYS A 113 13.56 13.02 22.00
CA LYS A 113 14.54 13.87 22.70
C LYS A 113 13.92 15.19 23.17
N ARG A 114 12.99 15.73 22.37
CA ARG A 114 12.39 17.05 22.58
C ARG A 114 11.25 17.02 23.59
N TYR A 115 10.44 15.95 23.58
CA TYR A 115 9.19 15.89 24.34
C TYR A 115 9.27 14.75 25.39
N PRO A 116 9.21 15.07 26.70
CA PRO A 116 9.34 14.07 27.76
C PRO A 116 8.36 12.89 27.66
N GLU A 117 7.14 13.13 27.17
CA GLU A 117 6.13 12.09 26.99
C GLU A 117 6.54 11.04 25.94
N PHE A 118 7.38 11.41 24.96
CA PHE A 118 7.89 10.49 23.93
C PHE A 118 9.17 9.75 24.35
N ALA A 119 9.80 10.11 25.46
CA ALA A 119 11.15 9.63 25.81
C ALA A 119 11.24 8.09 25.92
N HIS A 120 10.15 7.44 26.32
CA HIS A 120 10.08 5.99 26.47
C HIS A 120 10.10 5.23 25.12
N PHE A 121 9.82 5.89 23.99
CA PHE A 121 9.91 5.28 22.66
C PHE A 121 11.34 5.26 22.10
N ALA A 122 12.28 6.02 22.67
CA ALA A 122 13.62 6.20 22.09
C ALA A 122 14.38 4.87 21.87
N LYS A 123 14.42 4.00 22.90
CA LYS A 123 15.10 2.69 22.80
C LYS A 123 14.38 1.74 21.84
N PRO A 124 13.04 1.53 21.93
CA PRO A 124 12.33 0.68 20.98
C PRO A 124 12.45 1.16 19.52
N LEU A 125 12.36 2.48 19.26
CA LEU A 125 12.51 3.03 17.91
C LEU A 125 13.92 2.84 17.34
N GLN A 126 14.96 3.06 18.15
CA GLN A 126 16.32 2.80 17.71
C GLN A 126 16.50 1.34 17.31
N LYS A 127 16.03 0.40 18.15
CA LYS A 127 16.12 -1.04 17.85
C LYS A 127 15.35 -1.42 16.59
N PHE A 128 14.18 -0.82 16.38
CA PHE A 128 13.41 -1.02 15.16
C PHE A 128 14.17 -0.49 13.93
N GLN A 129 14.74 0.72 14.02
CA GLN A 129 15.52 1.33 12.93
C GLN A 129 16.74 0.48 12.55
N ASP A 130 17.45 -0.10 13.52
CA ASP A 130 18.61 -0.95 13.28
C ASP A 130 18.27 -2.20 12.43
N ASN A 131 17.03 -2.70 12.52
CA ASN A 131 16.55 -3.88 11.78
C ASN A 131 15.64 -3.53 10.59
N LEU A 132 15.39 -2.25 10.33
CA LEU A 132 14.38 -1.79 9.38
C LEU A 132 14.63 -2.32 7.97
N ARG A 133 15.88 -2.33 7.51
CA ARG A 133 16.22 -2.79 6.16
C ARG A 133 15.82 -4.25 5.95
N GLU A 134 16.16 -5.11 6.90
CA GLU A 134 15.82 -6.53 6.84
C GLU A 134 14.31 -6.75 6.91
N LEU A 135 13.62 -6.07 7.82
CA LEU A 135 12.17 -6.12 7.95
C LEU A 135 11.45 -5.69 6.65
N TYR A 136 11.89 -4.57 6.08
CA TYR A 136 11.28 -4.02 4.87
C TYR A 136 11.53 -4.94 3.68
N VAL A 137 12.78 -5.33 3.43
CA VAL A 137 13.12 -6.20 2.29
C VAL A 137 12.44 -7.56 2.41
N SER A 138 12.41 -8.16 3.61
CA SER A 138 11.75 -9.47 3.82
C SER A 138 10.23 -9.42 3.62
N SER A 139 9.58 -8.28 3.85
CA SER A 139 8.14 -8.14 3.64
C SER A 139 7.71 -8.18 2.16
N TYR A 140 8.66 -8.03 1.23
CA TYR A 140 8.43 -8.14 -0.21
C TYR A 140 8.90 -9.49 -0.80
N ILE A 141 9.38 -10.40 0.05
CA ILE A 141 9.68 -11.78 -0.31
C ILE A 141 8.42 -12.63 -0.07
N GLN A 142 8.26 -13.69 -0.86
CA GLN A 142 7.14 -14.65 -0.72
C GLN A 142 6.95 -15.08 0.75
N SER A 143 5.73 -14.88 1.25
CA SER A 143 5.31 -15.29 2.58
C SER A 143 5.05 -16.79 2.62
N ASN A 144 5.46 -17.43 3.72
CA ASN A 144 5.12 -18.83 4.01
C ASN A 144 3.97 -18.94 5.02
N THR A 145 3.39 -17.81 5.43
CA THR A 145 2.42 -17.75 6.53
C THR A 145 0.99 -17.44 6.09
N ILE A 146 0.80 -17.01 4.84
CA ILE A 146 -0.49 -16.77 4.21
C ILE A 146 -0.42 -17.04 2.71
N GLN A 147 -1.56 -17.17 2.04
CA GLN A 147 -1.63 -17.18 0.57
C GLN A 147 -1.06 -15.87 0.01
N ASN A 148 0.04 -15.98 -0.73
CA ASN A 148 0.60 -14.84 -1.46
C ASN A 148 -0.34 -14.39 -2.58
N VAL A 149 -0.20 -13.12 -2.93
CA VAL A 149 -0.87 -12.45 -4.04
C VAL A 149 0.18 -11.67 -4.83
N LEU A 150 -0.14 -11.31 -6.07
CA LEU A 150 0.60 -10.26 -6.76
C LEU A 150 0.11 -8.94 -6.19
N ILE A 151 0.96 -8.27 -5.42
CA ILE A 151 0.66 -6.92 -4.92
C ILE A 151 0.85 -5.90 -6.03
N HIS A 152 0.16 -4.77 -5.95
CA HIS A 152 0.44 -3.54 -6.68
C HIS A 152 1.78 -2.95 -6.21
N GLY A 153 1.98 -2.85 -4.89
CA GLY A 153 3.21 -2.41 -4.24
C GLY A 153 3.40 -0.89 -4.15
N ASP A 154 2.75 -0.11 -5.04
CA ASP A 154 2.73 1.36 -5.06
C ASP A 154 1.31 1.93 -4.89
N PHE A 155 0.55 1.33 -3.98
CA PHE A 155 -0.91 1.50 -3.93
C PHE A 155 -1.33 2.75 -3.14
N HIS A 156 -1.19 3.93 -3.74
CA HIS A 156 -1.49 5.21 -3.09
C HIS A 156 -2.38 6.13 -3.94
N GLY A 157 -2.98 7.15 -3.33
CA GLY A 157 -3.97 8.04 -3.97
C GLY A 157 -3.56 8.69 -5.30
N LYS A 158 -2.26 8.92 -5.55
CA LYS A 158 -1.77 9.46 -6.84
C LYS A 158 -1.66 8.42 -7.97
N ASN A 159 -1.77 7.14 -7.64
CA ASN A 159 -1.75 6.00 -8.58
C ASN A 159 -3.16 5.43 -8.78
N MET A 160 -4.18 6.27 -8.62
CA MET A 160 -5.56 5.93 -8.90
C MET A 160 -6.30 7.08 -9.55
N LEU A 161 -7.28 6.72 -10.37
CA LEU A 161 -8.28 7.64 -10.89
C LEU A 161 -9.66 7.14 -10.51
N HIS A 162 -10.59 8.07 -10.30
CA HIS A 162 -11.95 7.79 -9.90
C HIS A 162 -12.94 8.32 -10.93
N GLN A 163 -14.05 7.60 -11.10
CA GLN A 163 -15.26 8.18 -11.67
C GLN A 163 -16.13 8.70 -10.53
N VAL A 164 -16.72 9.87 -10.76
CA VAL A 164 -17.50 10.59 -9.76
C VAL A 164 -18.88 10.88 -10.31
N ASP A 165 -19.92 10.58 -9.55
CA ASP A 165 -21.30 10.87 -9.94
C ASP A 165 -21.71 12.33 -9.70
N ALA A 166 -22.96 12.66 -10.05
CA ALA A 166 -23.50 14.02 -9.89
C ALA A 166 -23.55 14.50 -8.43
N GLU A 167 -23.52 13.58 -7.46
CA GLU A 167 -23.49 13.90 -6.03
C GLU A 167 -22.06 13.98 -5.46
N GLY A 168 -21.04 13.76 -6.29
CA GLY A 168 -19.65 13.80 -5.85
C GLY A 168 -19.15 12.48 -5.27
N ARG A 169 -19.87 11.36 -5.43
CA ARG A 169 -19.49 10.05 -4.88
C ARG A 169 -18.64 9.27 -5.87
N HIS A 170 -17.66 8.54 -5.36
CA HIS A 170 -16.82 7.69 -6.19
C HIS A 170 -17.60 6.44 -6.59
N THR A 171 -17.90 6.30 -7.88
CA THR A 171 -18.65 5.16 -8.41
C THR A 171 -17.74 4.05 -8.91
N ASP A 172 -16.52 4.39 -9.32
CA ASP A 172 -15.55 3.45 -9.88
C ASP A 172 -14.12 3.96 -9.68
N THR A 173 -13.16 3.05 -9.74
CA THR A 173 -11.72 3.34 -9.62
C THR A 173 -10.94 2.61 -10.71
N ILE A 174 -9.82 3.20 -11.12
CA ILE A 174 -8.79 2.54 -11.92
C ILE A 174 -7.46 2.68 -11.18
N LEU A 175 -6.76 1.57 -11.03
CA LEU A 175 -5.39 1.56 -10.52
C LEU A 175 -4.40 1.82 -11.66
N LEU A 176 -3.35 2.61 -11.38
CA LEU A 176 -2.31 3.00 -12.32
C LEU A 176 -0.94 2.62 -11.79
N ASP A 177 0.04 2.58 -12.70
CA ASP A 177 1.46 2.42 -12.37
C ASP A 177 1.84 1.10 -11.64
N TYR A 178 1.70 0.00 -12.38
CA TYR A 178 2.07 -1.34 -11.94
C TYR A 178 3.59 -1.64 -11.98
N GLN A 179 4.44 -0.68 -11.64
CA GLN A 179 5.90 -0.77 -11.79
C GLN A 179 6.60 -1.63 -10.72
N ILE A 180 5.97 -1.85 -9.56
CA ILE A 180 6.55 -2.61 -8.44
C ILE A 180 5.71 -3.81 -8.00
N CYS A 181 4.90 -4.35 -8.91
CA CYS A 181 4.14 -5.54 -8.59
C CYS A 181 5.06 -6.71 -8.29
N CYS A 182 4.84 -7.38 -7.16
CA CYS A 182 5.60 -8.56 -6.77
C CYS A 182 4.73 -9.61 -6.06
N TRP A 183 5.17 -10.86 -6.12
CA TRP A 183 4.49 -11.97 -5.48
C TRP A 183 4.88 -12.06 -4.00
N THR A 184 3.98 -11.64 -3.10
CA THR A 184 4.23 -11.57 -1.65
C THR A 184 2.92 -11.57 -0.86
N THR A 185 3.03 -11.36 0.46
CA THR A 185 1.89 -11.21 1.38
C THR A 185 0.95 -10.06 0.94
N PRO A 186 -0.39 -10.23 1.03
CA PRO A 186 -1.33 -9.13 0.79
C PRO A 186 -1.20 -7.99 1.82
N ALA A 187 -0.49 -8.21 2.94
CA ALA A 187 -0.32 -7.20 3.98
C ALA A 187 0.30 -5.90 3.45
N VAL A 188 1.17 -5.96 2.43
CA VAL A 188 1.78 -4.76 1.83
C VAL A 188 0.70 -3.81 1.32
N ASP A 189 -0.13 -4.26 0.38
CA ASP A 189 -1.17 -3.41 -0.19
C ASP A 189 -2.32 -3.13 0.78
N VAL A 190 -2.61 -4.01 1.73
CA VAL A 190 -3.61 -3.72 2.76
C VAL A 190 -3.13 -2.61 3.70
N TYR A 191 -1.83 -2.50 3.98
CA TYR A 191 -1.30 -1.33 4.71
C TYR A 191 -1.35 -0.06 3.86
N TYR A 192 -0.98 -0.13 2.58
CA TYR A 192 -1.16 0.98 1.65
C TYR A 192 -2.63 1.46 1.58
N LEU A 193 -3.57 0.52 1.48
CA LEU A 193 -5.02 0.78 1.50
C LEU A 193 -5.47 1.58 2.72
N LEU A 194 -4.86 1.31 3.87
CA LEU A 194 -5.22 1.94 5.14
C LEU A 194 -4.50 3.27 5.36
N ASP A 195 -3.27 3.40 4.86
CA ASP A 195 -2.35 4.48 5.26
C ASP A 195 -2.17 5.57 4.20
N MET A 196 -2.31 5.22 2.92
CA MET A 196 -1.92 6.07 1.79
C MET A 196 -3.11 6.56 0.95
N ILE A 197 -4.33 6.22 1.35
CA ILE A 197 -5.56 6.46 0.60
C ILE A 197 -6.59 7.22 1.45
N PRO A 198 -7.07 6.71 2.58
CA PRO A 198 -8.04 7.44 3.39
C PRO A 198 -7.38 8.52 4.24
N THR A 199 -8.18 9.50 4.65
CA THR A 199 -7.80 10.39 5.76
C THR A 199 -7.63 9.59 7.05
N GLN A 200 -6.77 10.07 7.97
CA GLN A 200 -6.58 9.45 9.28
C GLN A 200 -7.91 9.26 10.04
N LYS A 201 -8.84 10.21 9.93
CA LYS A 201 -10.18 10.13 10.53
C LYS A 201 -10.99 8.93 10.04
N VAL A 202 -10.94 8.63 8.74
CA VAL A 202 -11.62 7.46 8.16
C VAL A 202 -10.94 6.19 8.64
N LYS A 203 -9.61 6.15 8.61
CA LYS A 203 -8.82 5.01 9.13
C LYS A 203 -9.17 4.70 10.59
N ASP A 204 -9.11 5.70 11.48
CA ASP A 204 -9.38 5.52 12.91
C ASP A 204 -10.78 4.94 13.17
N LYS A 205 -11.77 5.38 12.39
CA LYS A 205 -13.16 4.96 12.56
C LYS A 205 -13.46 3.62 11.89
N HIS A 206 -12.83 3.32 10.76
CA HIS A 206 -13.24 2.24 9.86
C HIS A 206 -12.13 1.23 9.53
N ARG A 207 -10.95 1.27 10.18
CA ARG A 207 -9.84 0.33 9.91
C ARG A 207 -10.29 -1.13 9.84
N SER A 208 -10.97 -1.60 10.89
CA SER A 208 -11.42 -2.99 10.97
C SER A 208 -12.47 -3.32 9.90
N GLU A 209 -13.30 -2.34 9.56
CA GLU A 209 -14.32 -2.47 8.51
C GLU A 209 -13.69 -2.54 7.12
N LEU A 210 -12.69 -1.72 6.82
CA LEU A 210 -11.94 -1.76 5.56
C LEU A 210 -11.20 -3.09 5.36
N ILE A 211 -10.53 -3.59 6.42
CA ILE A 211 -9.87 -4.92 6.38
C ILE A 211 -10.92 -6.02 6.14
N TYR A 212 -12.06 -5.93 6.82
CA TYR A 212 -13.15 -6.89 6.64
C TYR A 212 -13.75 -6.84 5.23
N MET A 213 -13.98 -5.65 4.69
CA MET A 213 -14.48 -5.46 3.33
C MET A 213 -13.53 -6.05 2.29
N TYR A 214 -12.23 -5.75 2.40
CA TYR A 214 -11.20 -6.36 1.56
C TYR A 214 -11.25 -7.89 1.63
N TYR A 215 -11.27 -8.44 2.85
CA TYR A 215 -11.35 -9.88 3.06
C TYR A 215 -12.61 -10.51 2.43
N GLN A 216 -13.77 -9.89 2.62
CA GLN A 216 -15.03 -10.37 2.05
C GLN A 216 -14.98 -10.39 0.53
N GLN A 217 -14.53 -9.30 -0.10
CA GLN A 217 -14.40 -9.21 -1.56
C GLN A 217 -13.41 -10.26 -2.08
N TYR A 218 -12.20 -10.31 -1.52
CA TYR A 218 -11.15 -11.24 -1.93
C TYR A 218 -11.60 -12.72 -1.80
N SER A 219 -12.23 -13.08 -0.68
CA SER A 219 -12.68 -14.45 -0.45
C SER A 219 -13.89 -14.85 -1.30
N ASP A 220 -14.80 -13.92 -1.61
CA ASP A 220 -15.91 -14.14 -2.55
C ASP A 220 -15.39 -14.32 -3.98
N LEU A 221 -14.50 -13.44 -4.42
CA LEU A 221 -13.88 -13.48 -5.75
C LEU A 221 -13.15 -14.80 -6.00
N LEU A 222 -12.33 -15.26 -5.05
CA LEU A 222 -11.66 -16.57 -5.18
C LEU A 222 -12.66 -17.74 -5.31
N LYS A 223 -13.77 -17.72 -4.56
CA LYS A 223 -14.81 -18.76 -4.67
C LYS A 223 -15.48 -18.73 -6.03
N ARG A 224 -15.84 -17.54 -6.52
CA ARG A 224 -16.50 -17.35 -7.82
C ARG A 224 -15.58 -17.71 -8.99
N LEU A 225 -14.28 -17.42 -8.88
CA LEU A 225 -13.24 -17.82 -9.83
C LEU A 225 -12.94 -19.32 -9.80
N GLY A 226 -13.52 -20.08 -8.86
CA GLY A 226 -13.32 -21.52 -8.75
C GLY A 226 -11.96 -21.93 -8.17
N TYR A 227 -11.35 -21.08 -7.34
CA TYR A 227 -10.10 -21.41 -6.66
C TYR A 227 -10.27 -22.64 -5.76
N VAL A 228 -9.45 -23.67 -5.99
CA VAL A 228 -9.51 -24.96 -5.28
C VAL A 228 -8.58 -25.04 -4.07
N GLY A 229 -7.72 -24.04 -3.88
CA GLY A 229 -6.79 -23.99 -2.75
C GLY A 229 -7.42 -23.46 -1.46
N LYS A 230 -6.61 -23.32 -0.42
CA LYS A 230 -7.07 -22.81 0.88
C LYS A 230 -7.22 -21.29 0.82
N ILE A 231 -8.46 -20.81 0.91
CA ILE A 231 -8.74 -19.38 1.12
C ILE A 231 -8.42 -19.04 2.59
N PRO A 232 -7.57 -18.03 2.88
CA PRO A 232 -7.28 -17.60 4.24
C PRO A 232 -8.56 -17.20 4.99
N SER A 233 -8.59 -17.36 6.31
CA SER A 233 -9.65 -16.77 7.15
C SER A 233 -9.36 -15.29 7.44
N LEU A 234 -10.37 -14.54 7.91
CA LEU A 234 -10.15 -13.17 8.39
C LEU A 234 -9.11 -13.13 9.52
N LEU A 235 -9.11 -14.14 10.38
CA LEU A 235 -8.13 -14.26 11.47
C LEU A 235 -6.72 -14.45 10.92
N ASP A 236 -6.54 -15.29 9.88
CA ASP A 236 -5.23 -15.47 9.23
C ASP A 236 -4.72 -14.14 8.66
N LEU A 237 -5.58 -13.36 8.00
CA LEU A 237 -5.22 -12.03 7.50
C LEU A 237 -4.85 -11.05 8.63
N GLN A 238 -5.61 -11.04 9.73
CA GLN A 238 -5.30 -10.16 10.88
C GLN A 238 -3.97 -10.53 11.54
N ILE A 239 -3.67 -11.82 11.67
CA ILE A 239 -2.37 -12.29 12.17
C ILE A 239 -1.25 -11.88 11.22
N GLU A 240 -1.47 -11.99 9.91
CA GLU A 240 -0.48 -11.59 8.91
C GLU A 240 -0.21 -10.08 8.95
N LEU A 241 -1.25 -9.25 9.06
CA LEU A 241 -1.09 -7.81 9.27
C LEU A 241 -0.24 -7.57 10.52
N LEU A 242 -0.54 -8.23 11.64
CA LEU A 242 0.24 -8.06 12.87
C LEU A 242 1.72 -8.48 12.71
N ARG A 243 2.02 -9.58 11.97
CA ARG A 243 3.40 -9.99 11.65
C ARG A 243 4.14 -8.90 10.86
N HIS A 244 3.45 -8.23 9.94
CA HIS A 244 4.02 -7.20 9.08
C HIS A 244 3.74 -5.77 9.58
N ALA A 245 3.34 -5.57 10.84
CA ALA A 245 3.01 -4.25 11.38
C ALA A 245 4.16 -3.22 11.33
N GLY A 246 5.40 -3.68 11.15
CA GLY A 246 6.54 -2.81 10.89
C GLY A 246 6.42 -2.01 9.58
N LEU A 247 5.70 -2.53 8.57
CA LEU A 247 5.40 -1.77 7.34
C LEU A 247 4.51 -0.56 7.63
N GLU A 248 3.52 -0.73 8.51
CA GLU A 248 2.65 0.36 8.90
C GLU A 248 3.42 1.45 9.66
N LEU A 249 4.31 1.05 10.58
CA LEU A 249 5.19 1.98 11.27
C LEU A 249 6.10 2.72 10.28
N PHE A 250 6.61 2.02 9.27
CA PHE A 250 7.36 2.63 8.18
C PHE A 250 6.51 3.69 7.45
N HIS A 251 5.26 3.41 7.08
CA HIS A 251 4.39 4.41 6.46
C HIS A 251 4.17 5.64 7.36
N TYR A 252 3.96 5.44 8.66
CA TYR A 252 3.83 6.57 9.59
C TYR A 252 5.12 7.40 9.69
N ALA A 253 6.28 6.76 9.79
CA ALA A 253 7.55 7.46 9.91
C ALA A 253 7.86 8.30 8.66
N ILE A 254 7.48 7.79 7.48
CA ILE A 254 7.95 8.31 6.19
C ILE A 254 6.91 9.16 5.48
N PHE A 255 5.66 8.72 5.41
CA PHE A 255 4.63 9.33 4.56
C PHE A 255 3.61 10.14 5.32
N SER A 256 3.27 9.77 6.56
CA SER A 256 2.27 10.54 7.33
C SER A 256 2.58 12.04 7.48
N PRO A 257 3.84 12.51 7.58
CA PRO A 257 4.15 13.94 7.58
C PRO A 257 3.58 14.71 6.38
N ILE A 258 3.53 14.10 5.20
CA ILE A 258 3.05 14.71 3.94
C ILE A 258 1.60 15.18 4.09
N HIS A 259 0.77 14.43 4.83
CA HIS A 259 -0.64 14.75 5.04
C HIS A 259 -0.88 15.97 5.93
N TYR A 260 0.16 16.42 6.64
CA TYR A 260 0.13 17.59 7.52
C TYR A 260 0.91 18.79 6.93
N MET A 261 1.41 18.64 5.71
CA MET A 261 2.09 19.70 4.96
C MET A 261 1.16 20.26 3.87
N ASN A 262 1.43 21.49 3.46
CA ASN A 262 0.84 22.04 2.26
C ASN A 262 1.50 21.38 1.04
N GLN A 263 0.71 20.71 0.19
CA GLN A 263 1.25 19.94 -0.94
C GLN A 263 2.05 20.80 -1.92
N ASN A 264 1.73 22.10 -2.04
CA ASN A 264 2.44 23.03 -2.93
C ASN A 264 3.85 23.37 -2.43
N ASP A 265 4.15 23.12 -1.16
CA ASP A 265 5.43 23.44 -0.53
C ASP A 265 6.37 22.22 -0.48
N ILE A 266 5.94 21.06 -1.00
CA ILE A 266 6.71 19.81 -0.98
C ILE A 266 7.61 19.72 -2.20
N ASP A 267 8.92 19.90 -1.97
CA ASP A 267 9.95 19.51 -2.93
C ASP A 267 10.17 18.00 -2.86
N VAL A 268 9.67 17.27 -3.87
CA VAL A 268 9.76 15.81 -3.96
C VAL A 268 11.22 15.34 -4.01
N GLU A 269 12.11 16.06 -4.67
CA GLU A 269 13.52 15.66 -4.78
C GLU A 269 14.22 15.82 -3.41
N ALA A 270 13.95 16.93 -2.72
CA ALA A 270 14.43 17.12 -1.35
C ALA A 270 13.87 16.07 -0.40
N TRP A 271 12.59 15.69 -0.56
CA TRP A 271 11.94 14.66 0.24
C TRP A 271 12.61 13.29 0.09
N VAL A 272 12.80 12.85 -1.16
CA VAL A 272 13.47 11.58 -1.49
C VAL A 272 14.89 11.52 -0.93
N LYS A 273 15.62 12.64 -1.00
CA LYS A 273 16.98 12.74 -0.44
C LYS A 273 17.01 12.92 1.09
N GLY A 274 15.87 13.14 1.75
CA GLY A 274 15.81 13.43 3.18
C GLY A 274 16.30 14.83 3.58
N ASN A 275 16.47 15.73 2.61
CA ASN A 275 17.06 17.06 2.79
C ASN A 275 15.98 18.15 2.96
N PHE A 276 15.09 17.98 3.92
CA PHE A 276 14.01 18.93 4.18
C PHE A 276 13.85 19.19 5.68
N ASP A 277 13.44 20.40 6.04
CA ASP A 277 12.96 20.66 7.40
C ASP A 277 11.54 20.12 7.55
N ASN A 278 11.26 19.48 8.68
CA ASN A 278 9.94 18.93 8.94
C ASN A 278 9.17 19.82 9.94
N PRO A 279 8.44 20.84 9.46
CA PRO A 279 7.70 21.75 10.34
C PRO A 279 6.57 21.03 11.09
N VAL A 280 6.10 19.87 10.60
CA VAL A 280 4.97 19.14 11.21
C VAL A 280 5.32 18.56 12.58
N LEU A 281 6.60 18.45 12.94
CA LEU A 281 7.02 18.03 14.28
C LEU A 281 6.56 18.98 15.40
N ASN A 282 6.18 20.22 15.05
CA ASN A 282 5.58 21.16 15.99
C ASN A 282 4.04 21.18 15.91
N ASN A 283 3.44 20.53 14.92
CA ASN A 283 1.99 20.47 14.76
C ASN A 283 1.36 19.62 15.89
N PRO A 284 0.45 20.17 16.71
CA PRO A 284 -0.17 19.44 17.82
C PRO A 284 -0.94 18.18 17.40
N GLU A 285 -1.65 18.22 16.26
CA GLU A 285 -2.41 17.08 15.75
C GLU A 285 -1.49 15.97 15.26
N PHE A 286 -0.40 16.33 14.56
CA PHE A 286 0.61 15.35 14.15
C PHE A 286 1.27 14.68 15.35
N LYS A 287 1.66 15.47 16.37
CA LYS A 287 2.24 14.90 17.60
C LYS A 287 1.26 13.96 18.30
N LYS A 288 -0.02 14.33 18.40
CA LYS A 288 -1.06 13.49 19.00
C LYS A 288 -1.23 12.18 18.22
N LEU A 289 -1.25 12.25 16.90
CA LEU A 289 -1.27 11.07 16.02
C LEU A 289 -0.06 10.18 16.31
N MET A 290 1.15 10.72 16.20
CA MET A 290 2.37 9.94 16.39
C MET A 290 2.46 9.32 17.77
N TYR A 291 2.07 10.04 18.83
CA TYR A 291 2.02 9.48 20.17
C TYR A 291 1.07 8.27 20.23
N THR A 292 -0.15 8.43 19.70
CA THR A 292 -1.18 7.38 19.70
C THR A 292 -0.70 6.12 18.97
N GLU A 293 -0.14 6.29 17.78
CA GLU A 293 0.27 5.17 16.94
C GLU A 293 1.55 4.51 17.45
N LEU A 294 2.54 5.27 17.92
CA LEU A 294 3.73 4.71 18.57
C LEU A 294 3.37 3.93 19.84
N THR A 295 2.41 4.41 20.64
CA THR A 295 1.87 3.65 21.77
C THR A 295 1.23 2.35 21.29
N ARG A 296 0.41 2.37 20.23
CA ARG A 296 -0.20 1.17 19.66
C ARG A 296 0.84 0.16 19.19
N PHE A 297 1.84 0.59 18.41
CA PHE A 297 2.93 -0.27 17.94
C PHE A 297 3.76 -0.85 19.09
N LEU A 298 3.97 -0.08 20.15
CA LEU A 298 4.65 -0.56 21.35
C LEU A 298 3.83 -1.67 22.03
N HIS A 299 2.53 -1.47 22.21
CA HIS A 299 1.64 -2.42 22.88
C HIS A 299 1.35 -3.68 22.05
N GLN A 300 1.43 -3.58 20.73
CA GLN A 300 1.32 -4.72 19.82
C GLN A 300 2.62 -5.54 19.72
N GLY A 301 3.72 -5.07 20.32
CA GLY A 301 5.03 -5.72 20.25
C GLY A 301 5.81 -5.42 18.96
N THR A 302 5.29 -4.58 18.05
CA THR A 302 5.94 -4.19 16.79
C THR A 302 7.29 -3.51 17.02
N LEU A 303 7.46 -2.79 18.14
CA LEU A 303 8.73 -2.15 18.49
C LEU A 303 9.66 -3.03 19.36
N GLN A 304 9.26 -4.28 19.65
CA GLN A 304 9.98 -5.16 20.59
C GLN A 304 10.82 -6.26 19.90
N PHE A 305 10.95 -6.25 18.56
CA PHE A 305 11.71 -7.26 17.81
C PHE A 305 13.00 -7.62 18.55
N SER A 306 13.10 -8.88 19.00
CA SER A 306 14.12 -9.40 19.91
C SER A 306 15.42 -9.67 19.18
#